data_AF-A0A258AZE0-F1
#
_entry.id   AF-A0A258AZE0-F1
#
_cell.length_a   1.000
_cell.length_b   1.000
_cell.length_c   1.000
_cell.angle_alpha   90.00
_cell.angle_beta   90.00
_cell.angle_gamma   90.00
#
_symmetry.space_group_name_H-M   'P 1'
#
loop_
_entity.id
_entity.type
_entity.pdbx_description
1 polymer ?
#
loop_
_entity_poly.entity_id
_entity_poly.type
_entity_poly.pdbx_seq_one_letter_code
_entity_poly.pdbx_strand_id
1 'polypeptide(L)'
;AALAMAKDKRTPAQQQTVVGYFVRNVAKQSTVERTRLAAANKELAALKPVSVPIMRDLDPKHRRVTKVQLRGNWQALGDEVSEATPAVFNPLPKDAPRNRLTMARWLVSRDNPLTARVAVNRLWESIFGTGIVRSSEEFGSQGDLPFHPELLDWLAAELMDSGWDIKHMLKLMLTSAAYQQSTKTTPELNERDPDNRLLARGPRFRPTGELLRDQALAVSGLLSAKMYGAPVRPMTPNLGLTTAFGRSNDWTVSTGEDGHRRSLYTEVRRNSPYASFATFDAGNREVCMIRRSRTNTPLQAFVTLNDPVFIETNQAMARRLVAEAKATPERLALLFKLCLSRAPNAHETSSLTQLYTETLTTYRADLADATKMATDPLGPAPKDADIAELAAWTTIANVVMNLDEFLMRR
;
A
#
# COMPACT_ATOMS: atom_id res chain seq x y z
N ALA A 1 -46.57 31.63 -22.27
CA ALA A 1 -47.05 31.91 -20.90
C ALA A 1 -46.13 32.90 -20.16
N ALA A 2 -44.92 32.51 -19.73
CA ALA A 2 -44.05 33.39 -18.91
C ALA A 2 -43.60 34.71 -19.59
N LEU A 3 -43.43 34.74 -20.91
CA LEU A 3 -43.09 35.97 -21.66
C LEU A 3 -44.28 36.94 -21.81
N ALA A 4 -45.52 36.46 -21.69
CA ALA A 4 -46.73 37.27 -21.79
C ALA A 4 -47.08 37.99 -20.47
N MET A 5 -46.40 37.65 -19.37
CA MET A 5 -46.53 38.32 -18.08
C MET A 5 -45.50 39.45 -17.96
N ALA A 6 -45.90 40.56 -17.35
CA ALA A 6 -45.03 41.67 -17.00
C ALA A 6 -43.86 41.21 -16.09
N LYS A 7 -42.67 41.81 -16.26
CA LYS A 7 -41.41 41.34 -15.66
C LYS A 7 -41.48 41.26 -14.13
N ASP A 8 -42.16 42.22 -13.52
CA ASP A 8 -42.44 42.38 -12.09
C ASP A 8 -43.42 41.35 -11.51
N LYS A 9 -44.22 40.69 -12.37
CA LYS A 9 -45.22 39.68 -11.97
C LYS A 9 -44.76 38.24 -12.18
N ARG A 10 -43.51 38.03 -12.62
CA ARG A 10 -42.97 36.68 -12.85
C ARG A 10 -42.46 36.09 -11.54
N THR A 11 -42.78 34.81 -11.30
CA THR A 11 -42.16 34.07 -10.19
C THR A 11 -40.68 33.78 -10.48
N PRO A 12 -39.85 33.49 -9.46
CA PRO A 12 -38.44 33.16 -9.64
C PRO A 12 -38.19 32.01 -10.65
N ALA A 13 -39.03 30.98 -10.63
CA ALA A 13 -38.95 29.85 -11.57
C ALA A 13 -39.30 30.27 -13.01
N GLN A 14 -40.27 31.15 -13.19
CA GLN A 14 -40.63 31.69 -14.51
C GLN A 14 -39.54 32.60 -15.07
N GLN A 15 -38.91 33.41 -14.21
CA GLN A 15 -37.78 34.25 -14.59
C GLN A 15 -36.56 33.43 -15.01
N GLN A 16 -36.21 32.38 -14.27
CA GLN A 16 -35.17 31.42 -14.66
C GLN A 16 -35.48 30.75 -16.00
N THR A 17 -36.74 30.38 -16.24
CA THR A 17 -37.17 29.78 -17.51
C THR A 17 -36.97 30.72 -18.69
N VAL A 18 -37.36 32.00 -18.54
CA VAL A 18 -37.18 33.02 -19.59
C VAL A 18 -35.71 33.31 -19.86
N VAL A 19 -34.89 33.45 -18.81
CA VAL A 19 -33.44 33.64 -18.95
C VAL A 19 -32.80 32.42 -19.61
N GLY A 20 -33.16 31.21 -19.19
CA GLY A 20 -32.70 29.97 -19.80
C GLY A 20 -33.05 29.87 -21.28
N TYR A 21 -34.27 30.29 -21.66
CA TYR A 21 -34.68 30.34 -23.06
C TYR A 21 -33.88 31.38 -23.86
N PHE A 22 -33.69 32.59 -23.32
CA PHE A 22 -32.90 33.65 -23.97
C PHE A 22 -31.44 33.22 -24.18
N VAL A 23 -30.83 32.63 -23.16
CA VAL A 23 -29.45 32.13 -23.22
C VAL A 23 -29.33 31.01 -24.25
N ARG A 24 -30.33 30.12 -24.40
CA ARG A 24 -30.29 28.99 -25.34
C ARG A 24 -30.66 29.33 -26.78
N ASN A 25 -31.49 30.35 -27.02
CA ASN A 25 -32.07 30.56 -28.35
C ASN A 25 -31.74 31.93 -28.94
N VAL A 26 -31.35 32.92 -28.13
CA VAL A 26 -31.21 34.32 -28.57
C VAL A 26 -29.80 34.85 -28.39
N ALA A 27 -29.15 34.58 -27.26
CA ALA A 27 -27.81 35.09 -26.96
C ALA A 27 -26.73 34.36 -27.76
N LYS A 28 -26.29 34.93 -28.89
CA LYS A 28 -25.24 34.34 -29.72
C LYS A 28 -23.89 34.24 -29.00
N GLN A 29 -23.58 35.18 -28.11
CA GLN A 29 -22.32 35.16 -27.34
C GLN A 29 -22.23 33.97 -26.37
N SER A 30 -23.34 33.37 -25.96
CA SER A 30 -23.35 32.23 -25.03
C SER A 30 -23.06 30.88 -25.71
N THR A 31 -22.95 30.86 -27.05
CA THR A 31 -22.88 29.62 -27.83
C THR A 31 -21.67 28.77 -27.44
N VAL A 32 -20.50 29.39 -27.22
CA VAL A 32 -19.28 28.69 -26.81
C VAL A 32 -19.47 27.99 -25.46
N GLU A 33 -19.99 28.72 -24.47
CA GLU A 33 -20.22 28.16 -23.12
C GLU A 33 -21.32 27.09 -23.12
N ARG A 34 -22.36 27.23 -23.95
CA ARG A 34 -23.40 26.21 -24.09
C ARG A 34 -22.86 24.93 -24.72
N THR A 35 -22.01 25.04 -25.73
CA THR A 35 -21.33 23.88 -26.34
C THR A 35 -20.44 23.19 -25.32
N ARG A 36 -19.67 23.95 -24.53
CA ARG A 36 -18.83 23.42 -23.46
C ARG A 36 -19.64 22.73 -22.37
N LEU A 37 -20.74 23.34 -21.93
CA LEU A 37 -21.66 22.76 -20.94
C LEU A 37 -22.34 21.49 -21.47
N ALA A 38 -22.76 21.50 -22.74
CA ALA A 38 -23.36 20.32 -23.37
C ALA A 38 -22.36 19.16 -23.49
N ALA A 39 -21.10 19.46 -23.86
CA ALA A 39 -20.02 18.46 -23.87
C ALA A 39 -19.76 17.91 -22.47
N ALA A 40 -19.61 18.78 -21.46
CA ALA A 40 -19.42 18.37 -20.07
C ALA A 40 -20.59 17.54 -19.52
N ASN A 41 -21.83 17.90 -19.84
CA ASN A 41 -23.01 17.12 -19.46
C ASN A 41 -23.05 15.75 -20.17
N LYS A 42 -22.64 15.70 -21.44
CA LYS A 42 -22.52 14.44 -22.19
C LYS A 42 -21.46 13.54 -21.58
N GLU A 43 -20.30 14.10 -21.22
CA GLU A 43 -19.24 13.39 -20.49
C GLU A 43 -19.75 12.88 -19.14
N LEU A 44 -20.39 13.75 -18.35
CA LEU A 44 -20.97 13.39 -17.05
C LEU A 44 -22.02 12.28 -17.16
N ALA A 45 -22.91 12.35 -18.15
CA ALA A 45 -23.92 11.32 -18.39
C ALA A 45 -23.31 10.00 -18.91
N ALA A 46 -22.16 10.06 -19.60
CA ALA A 46 -21.42 8.89 -20.04
C ALA A 46 -20.60 8.25 -18.90
N LEU A 47 -20.27 8.99 -17.84
CA LEU A 47 -19.67 8.41 -16.64
C LEU A 47 -20.66 7.40 -16.04
N LYS A 48 -20.22 6.15 -15.92
CA LYS A 48 -20.90 5.11 -15.16
C LYS A 48 -20.22 5.01 -13.79
N PRO A 49 -20.59 5.86 -12.80
CA PRO A 49 -19.96 5.81 -11.51
C PRO A 49 -20.20 4.45 -10.88
N VAL A 50 -19.18 3.90 -10.23
CA VAL A 50 -19.35 2.72 -9.39
C VAL A 50 -20.22 3.13 -8.22
N SER A 51 -21.45 2.64 -8.19
CA SER A 51 -22.33 2.83 -7.03
C SER A 51 -21.85 1.93 -5.90
N VAL A 52 -21.50 2.54 -4.77
CA VAL A 52 -21.21 1.81 -3.54
C VAL A 52 -22.40 1.93 -2.59
N PRO A 53 -22.72 0.87 -1.82
CA PRO A 53 -23.70 0.99 -0.76
C PRO A 53 -23.22 2.03 0.25
N ILE A 54 -24.05 3.04 0.52
CA ILE A 54 -23.80 4.01 1.58
C ILE A 54 -24.54 3.58 2.84
N MET A 55 -23.86 3.65 3.97
CA MET A 55 -24.50 3.44 5.27
C MET A 55 -25.25 4.72 5.64
N ARG A 56 -26.58 4.62 5.79
CA ARG A 56 -27.44 5.74 6.20
C ARG A 56 -28.18 5.38 7.49
N ASP A 57 -28.36 6.36 8.35
CA ASP A 57 -29.19 6.19 9.54
C ASP A 57 -30.64 5.92 9.13
N LEU A 58 -31.25 4.93 9.77
CA LEU A 58 -32.68 4.65 9.64
C LEU A 58 -33.49 5.81 10.25
N ASP A 59 -34.65 6.09 9.66
CA ASP A 59 -35.66 6.97 10.26
C ASP A 59 -35.91 6.48 11.70
N PRO A 60 -35.95 7.38 12.71
CA PRO A 60 -36.20 7.02 14.10
C PRO A 60 -37.37 6.04 14.31
N LYS A 61 -38.45 6.18 13.52
CA LYS A 61 -39.63 5.28 13.60
C LYS A 61 -39.38 3.84 13.12
N HIS A 62 -38.28 3.62 12.41
CA HIS A 62 -37.86 2.33 11.88
C HIS A 62 -36.64 1.76 12.61
N ARG A 63 -36.17 2.42 13.68
CA ARG A 63 -35.09 1.89 14.51
C ARG A 63 -35.55 0.65 15.26
N ARG A 64 -34.69 -0.36 15.31
CA ARG A 64 -34.95 -1.60 16.07
C ARG A 64 -34.71 -1.32 17.55
N VAL A 65 -35.64 -1.79 18.39
CA VAL A 65 -35.45 -1.83 19.84
C VAL A 65 -34.33 -2.83 20.16
N THR A 66 -33.33 -2.40 20.92
CA THR A 66 -32.21 -3.25 21.34
C THR A 66 -32.37 -3.60 22.80
N LYS A 67 -32.28 -4.89 23.14
CA LYS A 67 -32.42 -5.39 24.51
C LYS A 67 -31.21 -6.23 24.92
N VAL A 68 -30.91 -6.25 26.21
CA VAL A 68 -29.85 -7.11 26.77
C VAL A 68 -30.23 -8.58 26.57
N GLN A 69 -29.33 -9.39 26.02
CA GLN A 69 -29.52 -10.83 25.92
C GLN A 69 -28.93 -11.52 27.14
N LEU A 70 -29.80 -12.05 28.01
CA LEU A 70 -29.38 -12.66 29.27
C LEU A 70 -28.56 -13.92 28.98
N ARG A 71 -27.29 -13.92 29.44
CA ARG A 71 -26.31 -14.99 29.18
C ARG A 71 -26.09 -15.26 27.68
N GLY A 72 -26.31 -14.25 26.83
CA GLY A 72 -26.18 -14.36 25.37
C GLY A 72 -27.31 -15.12 24.68
N ASN A 73 -28.40 -15.45 25.39
CA ASN A 73 -29.56 -16.10 24.79
C ASN A 73 -30.47 -15.06 24.10
N TRP A 74 -30.60 -15.14 22.77
CA TRP A 74 -31.43 -14.22 21.97
C TRP A 74 -32.93 -14.31 22.26
N GLN A 75 -33.40 -15.37 22.92
CA GLN A 75 -34.80 -15.53 23.34
C GLN A 75 -35.06 -14.97 24.75
N ALA A 76 -34.03 -14.89 25.60
CA ALA A 76 -34.15 -14.38 26.96
C ALA A 76 -33.71 -12.91 27.01
N LEU A 77 -34.67 -12.02 26.75
CA LEU A 77 -34.43 -10.58 26.68
C LEU A 77 -34.64 -9.91 28.04
N GLY A 78 -33.66 -9.13 28.47
CA GLY A 78 -33.75 -8.21 29.61
C GLY A 78 -34.16 -6.80 29.16
N ASP A 79 -33.61 -5.81 29.86
CA ASP A 79 -33.95 -4.40 29.66
C ASP A 79 -33.59 -3.86 28.28
N GLU A 80 -34.36 -2.86 27.83
CA GLU A 80 -34.04 -2.07 26.65
C GLU A 80 -32.83 -1.17 26.92
N VAL A 81 -31.93 -1.10 25.94
CA VAL A 81 -30.71 -0.29 26.01
C VAL A 81 -30.65 0.68 24.85
N SER A 82 -30.06 1.84 25.09
CA SER A 82 -29.85 2.90 24.10
C SER A 82 -28.36 3.17 23.90
N GLU A 83 -28.03 3.94 22.88
CA GLU A 83 -26.65 4.29 22.55
C GLU A 83 -26.01 5.12 23.67
N ALA A 84 -24.81 4.70 24.10
CA ALA A 84 -23.99 5.36 25.11
C ALA A 84 -22.52 4.98 24.95
N THR A 85 -21.63 5.65 25.68
CA THR A 85 -20.22 5.26 25.84
C THR A 85 -20.01 4.53 27.17
N PRO A 86 -18.99 3.66 27.30
CA PRO A 86 -18.69 3.05 28.58
C PRO A 86 -18.37 4.11 29.64
N ALA A 87 -18.96 3.97 30.84
CA ALA A 87 -18.90 4.99 31.90
C ALA A 87 -17.47 5.26 32.44
N VAL A 88 -16.52 4.36 32.20
CA VAL A 88 -15.10 4.54 32.54
C VAL A 88 -14.40 5.56 31.66
N PHE A 89 -14.98 5.89 30.50
CA PHE A 89 -14.45 6.90 29.57
C PHE A 89 -15.29 8.18 29.62
N ASN A 90 -14.82 9.21 28.89
CA ASN A 90 -15.53 10.48 28.83
C ASN A 90 -16.96 10.33 28.30
N PRO A 91 -17.92 11.13 28.80
CA PRO A 91 -19.28 11.12 28.29
C PRO A 91 -19.33 11.66 26.85
N LEU A 92 -20.41 11.32 26.14
CA LEU A 92 -20.74 11.99 24.87
C LEU A 92 -21.06 13.47 25.12
N PRO A 93 -20.79 14.37 24.15
CA PRO A 93 -21.20 15.76 24.24
C PRO A 93 -22.72 15.87 24.43
N LYS A 94 -23.17 16.68 25.40
CA LYS A 94 -24.57 16.72 25.86
C LYS A 94 -25.57 17.02 24.73
N ASP A 95 -25.20 17.91 23.81
CA ASP A 95 -26.08 18.37 22.73
C ASP A 95 -25.82 17.68 21.39
N ALA A 96 -24.96 16.65 21.37
CA ALA A 96 -24.66 15.93 20.15
C ALA A 96 -25.66 14.78 19.92
N PRO A 97 -26.11 14.56 18.67
CA PRO A 97 -26.96 13.42 18.36
C PRO A 97 -26.21 12.11 18.65
N ARG A 98 -26.87 11.15 19.29
CA ARG A 98 -26.28 9.84 19.57
C ARG A 98 -26.28 8.97 18.32
N ASN A 99 -25.33 9.22 17.44
CA ASN A 99 -25.17 8.54 16.16
C ASN A 99 -23.69 8.19 15.90
N ARG A 100 -23.43 7.48 14.80
CA ARG A 100 -22.08 7.02 14.43
C ARG A 100 -21.10 8.17 14.22
N LEU A 101 -21.55 9.31 13.71
CA LEU A 101 -20.68 10.48 13.50
C LEU A 101 -20.20 11.05 14.84
N THR A 102 -21.10 11.18 15.83
CA THR A 102 -20.74 11.62 17.17
C THR A 102 -19.81 10.62 17.84
N MET A 103 -20.07 9.32 17.72
CA MET A 103 -19.16 8.28 18.22
C MET A 103 -17.77 8.38 17.57
N ALA A 104 -17.69 8.60 16.25
CA ALA A 104 -16.41 8.74 15.55
C ALA A 104 -15.62 9.96 16.04
N ARG A 105 -16.29 11.12 16.22
CA ARG A 105 -15.67 12.34 16.77
C ARG A 105 -15.23 12.16 18.22
N TRP A 106 -16.02 11.46 19.02
CA TRP A 106 -15.67 11.12 20.40
C TRP A 106 -14.45 10.19 20.45
N LEU A 107 -14.37 9.20 19.54
CA LEU A 107 -13.27 8.24 19.49
C LEU A 107 -11.93 8.94 19.22
N VAL A 108 -11.89 9.89 18.27
CA VAL A 108 -10.66 10.64 17.93
C VAL A 108 -10.54 11.97 18.70
N SER A 109 -11.35 12.17 19.74
CA SER A 109 -11.30 13.37 20.57
C SER A 109 -9.94 13.47 21.28
N ARG A 110 -9.46 14.71 21.49
CA ARG A 110 -8.28 14.99 22.33
C ARG A 110 -8.44 14.45 23.74
N ASP A 111 -9.67 14.41 24.25
CA ASP A 111 -9.96 13.90 25.59
C ASP A 111 -9.88 12.38 25.66
N ASN A 112 -9.84 11.67 24.52
CA ASN A 112 -9.66 10.22 24.48
C ASN A 112 -8.17 9.86 24.31
N PRO A 113 -7.48 9.42 25.38
CA PRO A 113 -6.04 9.15 25.32
C PRO A 113 -5.68 7.88 24.55
N LEU A 114 -6.64 6.97 24.32
CA LEU A 114 -6.32 5.63 23.82
C LEU A 114 -6.08 5.62 22.30
N THR A 115 -6.90 6.34 21.54
CA THR A 115 -6.87 6.23 20.06
C THR A 115 -5.57 6.74 19.46
N ALA A 116 -5.05 7.87 19.96
CA ALA A 116 -3.77 8.39 19.52
C ALA A 116 -2.61 7.46 19.88
N ARG A 117 -2.57 6.93 21.12
CA ARG A 117 -1.56 5.94 21.58
C ARG A 117 -1.54 4.69 20.71
N VAL A 118 -2.70 4.12 20.42
CA VAL A 118 -2.81 2.93 19.55
C VAL A 118 -2.34 3.26 18.14
N ALA A 119 -2.73 4.41 17.58
CA ALA A 119 -2.34 4.81 16.23
C ALA A 119 -0.83 5.00 16.10
N VAL A 120 -0.19 5.74 17.02
CA VAL A 120 1.27 5.98 16.97
C VAL A 120 2.06 4.70 17.22
N ASN A 121 1.55 3.79 18.06
CA ASN A 121 2.20 2.50 18.28
C ASN A 121 2.25 1.66 17.00
N ARG A 122 1.20 1.70 16.17
CA ARG A 122 1.17 1.00 14.87
C ARG A 122 2.08 1.66 13.83
N LEU A 123 2.17 2.99 13.83
CA LEU A 123 3.15 3.71 13.00
C LEU A 123 4.57 3.33 13.41
N TRP A 124 4.84 3.32 14.71
CA TRP A 124 6.11 2.91 15.28
C TRP A 124 6.46 1.47 14.91
N GLU A 125 5.55 0.51 15.11
CA GLU A 125 5.74 -0.90 14.74
C GLU A 125 6.05 -1.07 13.24
N SER A 126 5.42 -0.26 12.39
CA SER A 126 5.66 -0.29 10.93
C SER A 126 7.06 0.22 10.56
N ILE A 127 7.65 1.09 11.37
CA ILE A 127 8.95 1.72 11.14
C ILE A 127 10.08 0.95 11.81
N PHE A 128 9.93 0.65 13.10
CA PHE A 128 10.94 0.04 13.95
C PHE A 128 10.81 -1.48 14.05
N GLY A 129 9.66 -2.02 13.64
CA GLY A 129 9.40 -3.45 13.54
C GLY A 129 8.60 -4.03 14.71
N THR A 130 8.84 -3.51 15.92
CA THR A 130 8.11 -3.84 17.14
C THR A 130 7.51 -2.57 17.72
N GLY A 131 6.24 -2.61 18.12
CA GLY A 131 5.57 -1.49 18.79
C GLY A 131 6.20 -1.16 20.16
N ILE A 132 6.03 0.08 20.63
CA ILE A 132 6.35 0.47 22.01
C ILE A 132 5.53 -0.37 23.01
N VAL A 133 4.27 -0.63 22.67
CA VAL A 133 3.45 -1.72 23.20
C VAL A 133 3.52 -2.85 22.19
N ARG A 134 4.10 -3.99 22.58
CA ARG A 134 4.32 -5.12 21.65
C ARG A 134 3.01 -5.80 21.25
N SER A 135 2.03 -5.85 22.16
CA SER A 135 0.67 -6.34 21.90
C SER A 135 -0.18 -5.26 21.25
N SER A 136 0.09 -4.95 19.97
CA SER A 136 -0.65 -3.92 19.23
C SER A 136 -2.18 -4.14 19.18
N GLU A 137 -2.61 -5.38 19.41
CA GLU A 137 -4.00 -5.82 19.52
C GLU A 137 -4.65 -5.59 20.89
N GLU A 138 -3.88 -5.38 21.96
CA GLU A 138 -4.39 -5.28 23.33
C GLU A 138 -3.59 -4.25 24.14
N PHE A 139 -4.25 -3.14 24.49
CA PHE A 139 -3.70 -2.04 25.30
C PHE A 139 -4.25 -2.07 26.75
N GLY A 140 -5.08 -3.06 27.07
CA GLY A 140 -5.62 -3.32 28.39
C GLY A 140 -4.74 -4.25 29.24
N SER A 141 -5.33 -4.81 30.29
CA SER A 141 -4.61 -5.57 31.32
C SER A 141 -4.04 -6.91 30.87
N GLN A 142 -4.44 -7.42 29.70
CA GLN A 142 -3.91 -8.65 29.10
C GLN A 142 -2.79 -8.37 28.09
N GLY A 143 -2.51 -7.09 27.82
CA GLY A 143 -1.44 -6.65 26.92
C GLY A 143 -0.12 -6.39 27.66
N ASP A 144 0.94 -6.22 26.88
CA ASP A 144 2.23 -5.78 27.38
C ASP A 144 2.16 -4.30 27.80
N LEU A 145 2.88 -3.95 28.87
CA LEU A 145 3.08 -2.55 29.22
C LEU A 145 4.00 -1.85 28.20
N PRO A 146 3.82 -0.55 27.95
CA PRO A 146 4.71 0.20 27.06
C PRO A 146 6.13 0.21 27.61
N PHE A 147 7.12 -0.13 26.77
CA PHE A 147 8.54 -0.08 27.15
C PHE A 147 9.02 1.35 27.41
N HIS A 148 8.48 2.32 26.67
CA HIS A 148 8.80 3.74 26.76
C HIS A 148 7.50 4.56 26.89
N PRO A 149 6.87 4.59 28.09
CA PRO A 149 5.54 5.21 28.27
C PRO A 149 5.54 6.70 27.95
N GLU A 150 6.57 7.43 28.39
CA GLU A 150 6.67 8.88 28.14
C GLU A 150 6.82 9.20 26.65
N LEU A 151 7.58 8.38 25.91
CA LEU A 151 7.71 8.51 24.46
C LEU A 151 6.38 8.24 23.75
N LEU A 152 5.65 7.21 24.18
CA LEU A 152 4.34 6.89 23.63
C LEU A 152 3.36 8.05 23.83
N ASP A 153 3.35 8.62 25.04
CA ASP A 153 2.49 9.76 25.40
C ASP A 153 2.85 11.01 24.60
N TRP A 154 4.15 11.29 24.47
CA TRP A 154 4.63 12.41 23.67
C TRP A 154 4.27 12.27 22.19
N LEU A 155 4.49 11.10 21.59
CA LEU A 155 4.12 10.84 20.20
C LEU A 155 2.60 10.93 19.98
N ALA A 156 1.80 10.44 20.93
CA ALA A 156 0.35 10.53 20.87
C ALA A 156 -0.15 11.98 20.92
N ALA A 157 0.44 12.80 21.79
CA ALA A 157 0.16 14.23 21.85
C ALA A 157 0.54 14.93 20.53
N GLU A 158 1.75 14.66 20.00
CA GLU A 158 2.23 15.22 18.73
C GLU A 158 1.35 14.85 17.53
N LEU A 159 0.87 13.60 17.47
CA LEU A 159 -0.08 13.20 16.42
C LEU A 159 -1.38 14.01 16.50
N MET A 160 -1.90 14.29 17.69
CA MET A 160 -3.11 15.09 17.84
C MET A 160 -2.83 16.58 17.56
N ASP A 161 -1.72 17.12 18.04
CA ASP A 161 -1.33 18.54 17.90
C ASP A 161 -1.04 18.92 16.45
N SER A 162 -0.47 18.00 15.67
CA SER A 162 -0.27 18.15 14.22
C SER A 162 -1.57 18.02 13.40
N GLY A 163 -2.72 17.80 14.03
CA GLY A 163 -3.99 17.61 13.34
C GLY A 163 -4.10 16.25 12.65
N TRP A 164 -3.51 15.20 13.26
CA TRP A 164 -3.46 13.84 12.73
C TRP A 164 -2.66 13.70 11.42
N ASP A 165 -1.60 14.51 11.25
CA ASP A 165 -0.74 14.43 10.07
C ASP A 165 0.21 13.22 10.13
N ILE A 166 -0.19 12.15 9.43
CA ILE A 166 0.59 10.92 9.33
C ILE A 166 1.95 11.15 8.65
N LYS A 167 2.04 12.04 7.65
CA LYS A 167 3.32 12.31 6.97
C LYS A 167 4.30 13.00 7.89
N HIS A 168 3.82 13.93 8.71
CA HIS A 168 4.61 14.56 9.75
C HIS A 168 5.17 13.53 10.72
N MET A 169 4.33 12.63 11.25
CA MET A 169 4.78 11.58 12.17
C MET A 169 5.80 10.63 11.53
N LEU A 170 5.59 10.23 10.27
CA LEU A 170 6.55 9.40 9.54
C LEU A 170 7.90 10.12 9.37
N LYS A 171 7.89 11.40 9.00
CA LYS A 171 9.13 12.20 8.88
C LYS A 171 9.84 12.31 10.22
N LEU A 172 9.11 12.63 11.29
CA LEU A 172 9.64 12.72 12.65
C LEU A 172 10.35 11.42 13.07
N MET A 173 9.71 10.27 12.88
CA MET A 173 10.30 8.98 13.21
C MET A 173 11.51 8.63 12.32
N LEU A 174 11.41 8.81 10.99
CA LEU A 174 12.46 8.47 10.03
C LEU A 174 13.70 9.38 10.11
N THR A 175 13.54 10.59 10.63
CA THR A 175 14.65 11.54 10.85
C THR A 175 15.19 11.53 12.28
N SER A 176 14.66 10.67 13.15
CA SER A 176 15.13 10.52 14.51
C SER A 176 16.51 9.85 14.56
N ALA A 177 17.30 10.19 15.57
CA ALA A 177 18.58 9.53 15.84
C ALA A 177 18.41 8.02 16.05
N ALA A 178 17.28 7.58 16.64
CA ALA A 178 16.97 6.17 16.85
C ALA A 178 16.79 5.40 15.54
N TYR A 179 16.11 5.99 14.54
CA TYR A 179 15.95 5.34 13.24
C TYR A 179 17.25 5.32 12.43
N GLN A 180 18.05 6.39 12.53
CA GLN A 180 19.31 6.56 11.79
C GLN A 180 20.50 5.78 12.38
N GLN A 181 20.29 5.03 13.46
CA GLN A 181 21.34 4.17 14.01
C GLN A 181 21.77 3.07 13.03
N SER A 182 23.02 2.64 13.16
CA SER A 182 23.53 1.47 12.43
C SER A 182 22.81 0.20 12.85
N THR A 183 22.50 -0.68 11.90
CA THR A 183 21.93 -2.02 12.15
C THR A 183 22.95 -3.07 12.57
N LYS A 184 24.25 -2.73 12.57
CA LYS A 184 25.31 -3.63 13.06
C LYS A 184 25.04 -4.02 14.50
N THR A 185 25.27 -5.29 14.81
CA THR A 185 25.09 -5.85 16.14
C THR A 185 26.33 -6.61 16.59
N THR A 186 26.49 -6.75 17.90
CA THR A 186 27.49 -7.61 18.55
C THR A 186 26.78 -8.65 19.42
N PRO A 187 27.44 -9.77 19.77
CA PRO A 187 26.85 -10.75 20.69
C PRO A 187 26.33 -10.12 21.99
N GLU A 188 27.07 -9.17 22.55
CA GLU A 188 26.72 -8.48 23.81
C GLU A 188 25.48 -7.59 23.64
N LEU A 189 25.36 -6.89 22.50
CA LEU A 189 24.16 -6.10 22.18
C LEU A 189 22.93 -6.98 21.98
N ASN A 190 23.09 -8.14 21.33
CA ASN A 190 22.00 -9.08 21.14
C ASN A 190 21.56 -9.74 22.45
N GLU A 191 22.48 -9.97 23.39
CA GLU A 191 22.14 -10.51 24.71
C GLU A 191 21.38 -9.49 25.57
N ARG A 192 21.80 -8.21 25.52
CA ARG A 192 21.17 -7.13 26.29
C ARG A 192 19.83 -6.66 25.72
N ASP A 193 19.69 -6.64 24.40
CA ASP A 193 18.48 -6.19 23.71
C ASP A 193 18.17 -7.06 22.48
N PRO A 194 17.76 -8.32 22.68
CA PRO A 194 17.55 -9.28 21.59
C PRO A 194 16.48 -8.82 20.58
N ASP A 195 15.43 -8.18 21.08
CA ASP A 195 14.28 -7.72 20.30
C ASP A 195 14.40 -6.27 19.81
N ASN A 196 15.53 -5.61 20.08
CA ASN A 196 15.78 -4.19 19.78
C ASN A 196 14.74 -3.22 20.40
N ARG A 197 14.21 -3.54 21.59
CA ARG A 197 13.18 -2.74 22.29
C ARG A 197 13.77 -1.49 22.95
N LEU A 198 15.05 -1.53 23.31
CA LEU A 198 15.77 -0.38 23.84
C LEU A 198 16.33 0.50 22.72
N LEU A 199 16.13 0.11 21.45
CA LEU A 199 16.66 0.78 20.27
C LEU A 199 18.18 0.92 20.34
N ALA A 200 18.86 -0.15 20.78
CA ALA A 200 20.32 -0.19 20.84
C ALA A 200 21.00 -0.24 19.46
N ARG A 201 20.21 -0.44 18.40
CA ARG A 201 20.62 -0.48 16.99
C ARG A 201 19.48 -0.03 16.07
N GLY A 202 19.81 0.23 14.81
CA GLY A 202 18.82 0.54 13.76
C GLY A 202 17.84 -0.62 13.53
N PRO A 203 16.62 -0.35 13.05
CA PRO A 203 15.61 -1.38 12.84
C PRO A 203 15.98 -2.30 11.67
N ARG A 204 16.11 -3.60 11.93
CA ARG A 204 16.36 -4.61 10.90
C ARG A 204 15.32 -5.72 10.93
N PHE A 205 14.50 -5.82 9.88
CA PHE A 205 13.46 -6.84 9.75
C PHE A 205 13.04 -7.06 8.30
N ARG A 206 12.42 -8.22 8.03
CA ARG A 206 11.86 -8.60 6.73
C ARG A 206 10.60 -7.78 6.43
N PRO A 207 10.56 -6.97 5.36
CA PRO A 207 9.35 -6.28 4.94
C PRO A 207 8.28 -7.26 4.43
N THR A 208 7.05 -6.77 4.31
CA THR A 208 5.96 -7.55 3.70
C THR A 208 6.18 -7.72 2.20
N GLY A 209 5.59 -8.76 1.60
CA GLY A 209 5.72 -9.04 0.17
C GLY A 209 5.27 -7.86 -0.72
N GLU A 210 4.27 -7.10 -0.28
CA GLU A 210 3.80 -5.89 -0.94
C GLU A 210 4.90 -4.81 -0.99
N LEU A 211 5.65 -4.62 0.09
CA LEU A 211 6.72 -3.62 0.15
C LEU A 211 7.95 -4.08 -0.65
N LEU A 212 8.28 -5.38 -0.59
CA LEU A 212 9.38 -5.96 -1.36
C LEU A 212 9.14 -5.84 -2.88
N ARG A 213 7.91 -6.13 -3.32
CA ARG A 213 7.52 -5.92 -4.72
C ARG A 213 7.60 -4.45 -5.12
N ASP A 214 7.02 -3.55 -4.31
CA ASP A 214 7.04 -2.11 -4.59
C ASP A 214 8.47 -1.55 -4.60
N GLN A 215 9.36 -2.05 -3.75
CA GLN A 215 10.78 -1.73 -3.73
C GLN A 215 11.48 -2.20 -5.02
N ALA A 216 11.25 -3.46 -5.43
CA ALA A 216 11.82 -4.01 -6.66
C ALA A 216 11.39 -3.23 -7.90
N LEU A 217 10.11 -2.85 -7.98
CA LEU A 217 9.58 -1.97 -9.04
C LEU A 217 10.22 -0.57 -8.98
N ALA A 218 10.41 -0.01 -7.78
CA ALA A 218 10.98 1.32 -7.63
C ALA A 218 12.44 1.38 -8.11
N VAL A 219 13.28 0.44 -7.66
CA VAL A 219 14.71 0.42 -8.01
C VAL A 219 14.93 0.05 -9.48
N SER A 220 14.08 -0.80 -10.06
CA SER A 220 14.15 -1.16 -11.49
C SER A 220 13.59 -0.08 -12.42
N GLY A 221 12.88 0.92 -11.88
CA GLY A 221 12.27 2.01 -12.65
C GLY A 221 10.90 1.67 -13.26
N LEU A 222 10.30 0.54 -12.88
CA LEU A 222 8.98 0.12 -13.37
C LEU A 222 7.82 0.73 -12.58
N LEU A 223 8.03 1.15 -11.32
CA LEU A 223 6.95 1.54 -10.42
C LEU A 223 6.09 2.68 -10.99
N SER A 224 4.80 2.40 -11.19
CA SER A 224 3.81 3.43 -11.53
C SER A 224 3.33 4.18 -10.28
N ALA A 225 3.34 5.52 -10.37
CA ALA A 225 2.79 6.42 -9.37
C ALA A 225 1.27 6.66 -9.52
N LYS A 226 0.60 6.00 -10.48
CA LYS A 226 -0.83 6.18 -10.76
C LYS A 226 -1.70 5.87 -9.54
N MET A 227 -2.42 6.90 -9.09
CA MET A 227 -3.36 6.79 -7.96
C MET A 227 -4.80 6.57 -8.44
N TYR A 228 -5.60 5.95 -7.57
CA TYR A 228 -7.04 5.70 -7.76
C TYR A 228 -7.37 4.77 -8.94
N GLY A 229 -8.65 4.52 -9.17
CA GLY A 229 -9.12 3.60 -10.22
C GLY A 229 -9.21 2.15 -9.76
N ALA A 230 -9.47 1.26 -10.73
CA ALA A 230 -9.73 -0.14 -10.47
C ALA A 230 -8.49 -0.88 -9.92
N PRO A 231 -8.70 -2.00 -9.21
CA PRO A 231 -7.64 -2.93 -8.86
C PRO A 231 -6.93 -3.47 -10.12
N VAL A 232 -5.68 -3.88 -9.94
CA VAL A 232 -4.83 -4.44 -11.00
C VAL A 232 -4.38 -5.85 -10.66
N ARG A 233 -3.92 -6.56 -11.68
CA ARG A 233 -3.45 -7.94 -11.60
C ARG A 233 -2.01 -7.99 -12.10
N PRO A 234 -1.01 -7.83 -11.22
CA PRO A 234 0.39 -8.00 -11.57
C PRO A 234 0.68 -9.38 -12.15
N MET A 235 1.86 -9.55 -12.74
CA MET A 235 2.34 -10.86 -13.19
C MET A 235 2.26 -11.89 -12.06
N THR A 236 1.91 -13.14 -12.36
CA THR A 236 1.88 -14.24 -11.37
C THR A 236 2.36 -15.52 -12.06
N PRO A 237 2.95 -16.48 -11.34
CA PRO A 237 3.17 -17.81 -11.88
C PRO A 237 1.87 -18.41 -12.42
N ASN A 238 1.94 -19.16 -13.52
CA ASN A 238 0.81 -19.95 -13.98
C ASN A 238 0.60 -21.14 -13.04
N LEU A 239 -0.35 -21.02 -12.12
CA LEU A 239 -0.66 -22.05 -11.13
C LEU A 239 -1.61 -23.14 -11.65
N GLY A 240 -2.05 -23.10 -12.91
CA GLY A 240 -2.97 -24.10 -13.49
C GLY A 240 -4.35 -24.19 -12.80
N LEU A 241 -4.71 -23.18 -12.00
CA LEU A 241 -5.91 -23.17 -11.14
C LEU A 241 -7.23 -23.15 -11.94
N THR A 242 -7.18 -22.80 -13.23
CA THR A 242 -8.32 -22.81 -14.15
C THR A 242 -8.99 -24.18 -14.24
N THR A 243 -8.21 -25.26 -14.10
CA THR A 243 -8.68 -26.65 -14.16
C THR A 243 -9.44 -27.06 -12.90
N ALA A 244 -9.18 -26.42 -11.76
CA ALA A 244 -9.75 -26.78 -10.46
C ALA A 244 -10.99 -25.94 -10.05
N PHE A 245 -11.08 -24.67 -10.50
CA PHE A 245 -12.09 -23.74 -9.99
C PHE A 245 -12.90 -22.98 -11.07
N GLY A 246 -12.69 -23.29 -12.35
CA GLY A 246 -13.42 -22.66 -13.47
C GLY A 246 -12.92 -21.27 -13.87
N ARG A 247 -13.40 -20.78 -15.03
CA ARG A 247 -12.92 -19.53 -15.69
C ARG A 247 -13.16 -18.23 -14.94
N SER A 248 -14.05 -18.21 -13.93
CA SER A 248 -14.28 -17.01 -13.12
C SER A 248 -13.08 -16.63 -12.24
N ASN A 249 -12.10 -17.54 -12.10
CA ASN A 249 -10.85 -17.30 -11.39
C ASN A 249 -9.66 -17.01 -12.34
N ASP A 250 -9.89 -16.75 -13.63
CA ASP A 250 -8.80 -16.42 -14.54
C ASP A 250 -8.07 -15.14 -14.06
N TRP A 251 -6.75 -15.26 -13.90
CA TRP A 251 -5.88 -14.15 -13.55
C TRP A 251 -5.31 -13.55 -14.83
N THR A 252 -6.05 -12.62 -15.44
CA THR A 252 -5.57 -11.89 -16.61
C THR A 252 -4.61 -10.79 -16.15
N VAL A 253 -3.33 -10.94 -16.50
CA VAL A 253 -2.30 -9.95 -16.16
C VAL A 253 -2.66 -8.58 -16.74
N SER A 254 -2.57 -7.54 -15.92
CA SER A 254 -2.80 -6.16 -16.32
C SER A 254 -1.69 -5.69 -17.24
N THR A 255 -2.06 -5.01 -18.31
CA THR A 255 -1.13 -4.57 -19.36
C THR A 255 -0.63 -3.15 -19.12
N GLY A 256 0.53 -2.83 -19.68
CA GLY A 256 1.12 -1.50 -19.62
C GLY A 256 1.40 -1.04 -18.19
N GLU A 257 1.14 0.24 -17.92
CA GLU A 257 1.41 0.87 -16.62
C GLU A 257 0.69 0.16 -15.45
N ASP A 258 -0.51 -0.38 -15.69
CA ASP A 258 -1.33 -0.99 -14.65
C ASP A 258 -0.70 -2.27 -14.06
N GLY A 259 0.15 -2.99 -14.83
CA GLY A 259 0.91 -4.14 -14.32
C GLY A 259 1.93 -3.78 -13.24
N HIS A 260 2.43 -2.54 -13.24
CA HIS A 260 3.51 -2.07 -12.37
C HIS A 260 3.05 -1.08 -11.28
N ARG A 261 1.73 -1.01 -11.03
CA ARG A 261 1.21 -0.17 -9.93
C ARG A 261 1.60 -0.72 -8.57
N ARG A 262 1.61 0.18 -7.60
CA ARG A 262 1.81 -0.13 -6.18
C ARG A 262 0.93 -1.31 -5.77
N SER A 263 1.50 -2.21 -4.97
CA SER A 263 0.87 -3.45 -4.50
C SER A 263 -0.41 -3.21 -3.70
N LEU A 264 -0.63 -1.98 -3.22
CA LEU A 264 -1.90 -1.50 -2.67
C LEU A 264 -3.09 -1.71 -3.63
N TYR A 265 -2.86 -1.62 -4.94
CA TYR A 265 -3.89 -1.77 -5.97
C TYR A 265 -4.05 -3.22 -6.46
N THR A 266 -3.23 -4.15 -5.98
CA THR A 266 -3.33 -5.56 -6.40
C THR A 266 -4.68 -6.14 -5.98
N GLU A 267 -5.40 -6.72 -6.93
CA GLU A 267 -6.63 -7.45 -6.67
C GLU A 267 -6.35 -8.61 -5.72
N VAL A 268 -7.18 -8.73 -4.69
CA VAL A 268 -7.09 -9.87 -3.78
C VAL A 268 -8.41 -10.62 -3.78
N ARG A 269 -8.33 -11.93 -4.00
CA ARG A 269 -9.45 -12.86 -3.91
C ARG A 269 -9.34 -13.67 -2.63
N ARG A 270 -10.45 -13.82 -1.90
CA ARG A 270 -10.47 -14.51 -0.60
C ARG A 270 -9.98 -15.97 -0.70
N ASN A 271 -10.34 -16.65 -1.78
CA ASN A 271 -10.01 -18.06 -2.05
C ASN A 271 -8.71 -18.25 -2.85
N SER A 272 -8.09 -17.17 -3.32
CA SER A 272 -6.90 -17.22 -4.16
C SER A 272 -6.06 -15.97 -3.90
N PRO A 273 -5.26 -15.96 -2.82
CA PRO A 273 -4.35 -14.85 -2.55
C PRO A 273 -3.29 -14.77 -3.65
N TYR A 274 -2.75 -13.58 -3.85
CA TYR A 274 -1.64 -13.39 -4.78
C TYR A 274 -0.41 -14.16 -4.29
N ALA A 275 0.14 -15.02 -5.16
CA ALA A 275 1.06 -16.10 -4.79
C ALA A 275 2.27 -15.62 -3.97
N SER A 276 2.97 -14.60 -4.48
CA SER A 276 4.16 -14.09 -3.81
C SER A 276 3.81 -13.50 -2.43
N PHE A 277 2.68 -12.79 -2.28
CA PHE A 277 2.30 -12.20 -0.99
C PHE A 277 1.98 -13.26 0.06
N ALA A 278 1.36 -14.38 -0.34
CA ALA A 278 1.07 -15.49 0.56
C ALA A 278 2.35 -16.07 1.18
N THR A 279 3.42 -16.25 0.39
CA THR A 279 4.73 -16.72 0.88
C THR A 279 5.38 -15.74 1.85
N PHE A 280 5.11 -14.43 1.69
CA PHE A 280 5.55 -13.39 2.60
C PHE A 280 4.55 -13.12 3.74
N ASP A 281 3.88 -14.15 4.24
CA ASP A 281 2.97 -14.12 5.41
C ASP A 281 1.66 -13.34 5.22
N ALA A 282 1.16 -13.16 3.99
CA ALA A 282 -0.11 -12.42 3.79
C ALA A 282 -1.29 -13.16 4.42
N GLY A 283 -2.14 -12.43 5.13
CA GLY A 283 -3.35 -12.99 5.70
C GLY A 283 -4.30 -13.53 4.62
N ASN A 284 -4.84 -14.72 4.86
CA ASN A 284 -5.83 -15.37 3.98
C ASN A 284 -7.22 -14.69 3.98
N ARG A 285 -7.39 -13.62 4.80
CA ARG A 285 -8.63 -12.83 4.96
C ARG A 285 -9.86 -13.65 5.39
N GLU A 286 -9.66 -14.82 5.96
CA GLU A 286 -10.75 -15.61 6.57
C GLU A 286 -11.08 -15.11 7.98
N VAL A 287 -10.05 -14.62 8.68
CA VAL A 287 -10.13 -14.04 10.01
C VAL A 287 -9.51 -12.65 10.04
N CYS A 288 -9.93 -11.84 11.01
CA CYS A 288 -9.32 -10.54 11.26
C CYS A 288 -7.86 -10.74 11.72
N MET A 289 -6.92 -10.09 11.03
CA MET A 289 -5.50 -10.12 11.38
C MET A 289 -5.05 -8.72 11.79
N ILE A 290 -4.80 -8.53 13.08
CA ILE A 290 -4.41 -7.23 13.64
C ILE A 290 -2.91 -7.00 13.49
N ARG A 291 -2.12 -8.06 13.69
CA ARG A 291 -0.67 -8.10 13.50
C ARG A 291 -0.30 -9.27 12.59
N ARG A 292 0.54 -9.00 11.59
CA ARG A 292 1.04 -10.02 10.66
C ARG A 292 2.30 -10.65 11.26
N SER A 293 2.38 -11.98 11.25
CA SER A 293 3.63 -12.67 11.57
C SER A 293 4.71 -12.30 10.55
N ARG A 294 5.96 -12.28 10.99
CA ARG A 294 7.11 -12.06 10.08
C ARG A 294 8.00 -13.28 10.16
N THR A 295 8.06 -14.03 9.08
CA THR A 295 8.94 -15.18 8.94
C THR A 295 10.11 -14.83 8.03
N ASN A 296 11.20 -15.60 8.15
CA ASN A 296 12.33 -15.55 7.24
C ASN A 296 12.65 -16.99 6.84
N THR A 297 12.08 -17.42 5.72
CA THR A 297 12.17 -18.82 5.26
C THR A 297 12.94 -18.91 3.96
N PRO A 298 13.64 -20.03 3.67
CA PRO A 298 14.27 -20.23 2.38
C PRO A 298 13.30 -20.13 1.18
N LEU A 299 12.02 -20.46 1.40
CA LEU A 299 10.98 -20.36 0.37
C LEU A 299 10.77 -18.90 -0.09
N GLN A 300 10.89 -17.93 0.81
CA GLN A 300 10.80 -16.51 0.46
C GLN A 300 11.94 -16.08 -0.47
N ALA A 301 13.16 -16.58 -0.23
CA ALA A 301 14.29 -16.34 -1.13
C ALA A 301 14.08 -17.00 -2.50
N PHE A 302 13.49 -18.20 -2.55
CA PHE A 302 13.15 -18.83 -3.82
C PHE A 302 12.06 -18.07 -4.59
N VAL A 303 11.11 -17.43 -3.90
CA VAL A 303 10.11 -16.57 -4.55
C VAL A 303 10.78 -15.36 -5.19
N THR A 304 11.66 -14.65 -4.50
CA THR A 304 12.36 -13.48 -5.07
C THR A 304 13.32 -13.86 -6.19
N LEU A 305 13.85 -15.08 -6.18
CA LEU A 305 14.68 -15.61 -7.27
C LEU A 305 13.89 -15.98 -8.53
N ASN A 306 12.66 -16.51 -8.40
CA ASN A 306 12.00 -17.24 -9.50
C ASN A 306 10.61 -16.73 -9.88
N ASP A 307 9.91 -16.02 -9.00
CA ASP A 307 8.55 -15.57 -9.32
C ASP A 307 8.61 -14.54 -10.46
N PRO A 308 7.79 -14.68 -11.52
CA PRO A 308 7.76 -13.76 -12.67
C PRO A 308 7.71 -12.27 -12.30
N VAL A 309 7.05 -11.91 -11.19
CA VAL A 309 6.96 -10.51 -10.74
C VAL A 309 8.29 -9.94 -10.23
N PHE A 310 9.24 -10.79 -9.83
CA PHE A 310 10.60 -10.36 -9.50
C PHE A 310 11.52 -10.49 -10.71
N ILE A 311 11.35 -11.52 -11.54
CA ILE A 311 12.10 -11.64 -12.81
C ILE A 311 11.90 -10.41 -13.71
N GLU A 312 10.67 -9.91 -13.84
CA GLU A 312 10.40 -8.69 -14.63
C GLU A 312 11.20 -7.48 -14.12
N THR A 313 11.34 -7.36 -12.79
CA THR A 313 12.11 -6.26 -12.18
C THR A 313 13.61 -6.43 -12.37
N ASN A 314 14.11 -7.67 -12.38
CA ASN A 314 15.51 -7.98 -12.67
C ASN A 314 15.85 -7.64 -14.14
N GLN A 315 14.95 -7.97 -15.07
CA GLN A 315 15.10 -7.63 -16.49
C GLN A 315 15.06 -6.11 -16.72
N ALA A 316 14.16 -5.41 -16.03
CA ALA A 316 14.09 -3.95 -16.11
C ALA A 316 15.33 -3.29 -15.49
N MET A 317 15.83 -3.82 -14.37
CA MET A 317 17.09 -3.40 -13.78
C MET A 317 18.26 -3.59 -14.77
N ALA A 318 18.36 -4.74 -15.45
CA ALA A 318 19.39 -4.98 -16.45
C ALA A 318 19.36 -3.95 -17.59
N ARG A 319 18.16 -3.67 -18.13
CA ARG A 319 17.97 -2.63 -19.16
C ARG A 319 18.40 -1.25 -18.66
N ARG A 320 18.04 -0.93 -17.41
CA ARG A 320 18.40 0.33 -16.76
C ARG A 320 19.93 0.47 -16.60
N LEU A 321 20.61 -0.58 -16.14
CA LEU A 321 22.07 -0.59 -15.97
C LEU A 321 22.79 -0.39 -17.30
N VAL A 322 22.37 -1.11 -18.36
CA VAL A 322 22.98 -1.00 -19.69
C VAL A 322 22.76 0.38 -20.31
N ALA A 323 21.62 1.01 -20.04
CA ALA A 323 21.31 2.35 -20.54
C ALA A 323 22.02 3.48 -19.77
N GLU A 324 22.15 3.37 -18.46
CA GLU A 324 22.67 4.44 -17.59
C GLU A 324 24.19 4.38 -17.37
N ALA A 325 24.84 3.24 -17.62
CA ALA A 325 26.27 3.07 -17.41
C ALA A 325 26.92 2.23 -18.53
N LYS A 326 28.18 2.55 -18.86
CA LYS A 326 28.88 1.95 -20.01
C LYS A 326 29.72 0.75 -19.57
N ALA A 327 30.55 0.93 -18.56
CA ALA A 327 31.50 -0.09 -18.13
C ALA A 327 30.93 -1.00 -17.03
N THR A 328 31.38 -2.25 -16.97
CA THR A 328 30.96 -3.22 -15.93
C THR A 328 31.14 -2.70 -14.50
N PRO A 329 32.27 -2.07 -14.12
CA PRO A 329 32.42 -1.51 -12.76
C PRO A 329 31.42 -0.39 -12.46
N GLU A 330 31.10 0.46 -13.43
CA GLU A 330 30.12 1.54 -13.29
C GLU A 330 28.71 0.97 -13.10
N ARG A 331 28.35 -0.08 -13.84
CA ARG A 331 27.07 -0.78 -13.72
C ARG A 331 26.93 -1.48 -12.37
N LEU A 332 27.98 -2.15 -11.88
CA LEU A 332 27.99 -2.74 -10.54
C LEU A 332 27.84 -1.66 -9.45
N ALA A 333 28.55 -0.54 -9.56
CA ALA A 333 28.42 0.57 -8.64
C ALA A 333 27.00 1.16 -8.64
N LEU A 334 26.38 1.31 -9.81
CA LEU A 334 25.00 1.77 -9.95
C LEU A 334 24.01 0.78 -9.32
N LEU A 335 24.14 -0.52 -9.62
CA LEU A 335 23.29 -1.58 -9.06
C LEU A 335 23.32 -1.58 -7.52
N PHE A 336 24.50 -1.54 -6.93
CA PHE A 336 24.67 -1.50 -5.47
C PHE A 336 24.14 -0.20 -4.86
N LYS A 337 24.32 0.93 -5.54
CA LYS A 337 23.76 2.21 -5.07
C LYS A 337 22.23 2.20 -5.06
N LEU A 338 21.61 1.67 -6.11
CA LEU A 338 20.14 1.61 -6.24
C LEU A 338 19.53 0.59 -5.27
N CYS A 339 20.12 -0.60 -5.17
CA CYS A 339 19.56 -1.69 -4.37
C CYS A 339 19.98 -1.62 -2.90
N LEU A 340 21.25 -1.29 -2.62
CA LEU A 340 21.84 -1.42 -1.29
C LEU A 340 22.27 -0.10 -0.66
N SER A 341 22.13 1.03 -1.36
CA SER A 341 22.53 2.37 -0.90
C SER A 341 24.00 2.48 -0.46
N ARG A 342 24.89 1.65 -1.02
CA ARG A 342 26.34 1.65 -0.77
C ARG A 342 27.10 1.26 -2.04
N ALA A 343 28.42 1.38 -2.03
CA ALA A 343 29.28 0.81 -3.07
C ALA A 343 29.52 -0.70 -2.82
N PRO A 344 29.78 -1.51 -3.85
CA PRO A 344 30.27 -2.87 -3.67
C PRO A 344 31.69 -2.84 -3.10
N ASN A 345 32.02 -3.82 -2.27
CA ASN A 345 33.39 -4.02 -1.82
C ASN A 345 34.23 -4.76 -2.89
N ALA A 346 35.53 -4.90 -2.65
CA ALA A 346 36.45 -5.52 -3.62
C ALA A 346 36.11 -6.99 -3.91
N HIS A 347 35.69 -7.75 -2.90
CA HIS A 347 35.28 -9.14 -3.06
C HIS A 347 33.98 -9.25 -3.88
N GLU A 348 32.95 -8.49 -3.52
CA GLU A 348 31.68 -8.44 -4.26
C GLU A 348 31.89 -8.04 -5.72
N THR A 349 32.74 -7.04 -5.98
CA THR A 349 33.08 -6.59 -7.32
C THR A 349 33.75 -7.70 -8.13
N SER A 350 34.75 -8.37 -7.52
CA SER A 350 35.46 -9.48 -8.16
C SER A 350 34.51 -10.64 -8.50
N SER A 351 33.76 -11.13 -7.52
CA SER A 351 32.84 -12.26 -7.69
C SER A 351 31.74 -11.98 -8.72
N LEU A 352 31.14 -10.78 -8.70
CA LEU A 352 30.08 -10.43 -9.64
C LEU A 352 30.61 -10.17 -11.05
N THR A 353 31.84 -9.66 -11.19
CA THR A 353 32.48 -9.51 -12.50
C THR A 353 32.81 -10.88 -13.12
N GLN A 354 33.27 -11.82 -12.30
CA GLN A 354 33.48 -13.20 -12.72
C GLN A 354 32.16 -13.84 -13.17
N LEU A 355 31.12 -13.77 -12.33
CA LEU A 355 29.79 -14.31 -12.65
C LEU A 355 29.23 -13.68 -13.94
N TYR A 356 29.40 -12.38 -14.12
CA TYR A 356 28.98 -11.69 -15.35
C TYR A 356 29.71 -12.23 -16.57
N THR A 357 31.02 -12.45 -16.48
CA THR A 357 31.82 -12.95 -17.60
C THR A 357 31.44 -14.39 -17.97
N GLU A 358 31.23 -15.24 -16.96
CA GLU A 358 30.79 -16.63 -17.14
C GLU A 358 29.38 -16.69 -17.77
N THR A 359 28.42 -15.95 -17.19
CA THR A 359 27.04 -15.92 -17.71
C THR A 359 26.95 -15.32 -19.10
N LEU A 360 27.71 -14.26 -19.40
CA LEU A 360 27.78 -13.69 -20.75
C LEU A 360 28.33 -14.70 -21.76
N THR A 361 29.34 -15.48 -21.39
CA THR A 361 29.91 -16.52 -22.25
C THR A 361 28.87 -17.59 -22.55
N THR A 362 28.15 -18.06 -21.53
CA THR A 362 27.07 -19.04 -21.67
C THR A 362 25.95 -18.51 -22.57
N TYR A 363 25.47 -17.28 -22.34
CA TYR A 363 24.39 -16.69 -23.14
C TYR A 363 24.80 -16.36 -24.58
N ARG A 364 26.09 -16.12 -24.84
CA ARG A 364 26.60 -16.00 -26.22
C ARG A 364 26.63 -17.34 -26.94
N ALA A 365 26.81 -18.44 -26.22
CA ALA A 365 26.76 -19.80 -26.78
C ALA A 365 25.32 -20.28 -27.00
N ASP A 366 24.37 -19.83 -26.18
CA ASP A 366 22.94 -20.14 -26.30
C ASP A 366 22.08 -18.87 -26.35
N LEU A 367 21.89 -18.34 -27.56
CA LEU A 367 21.06 -17.16 -27.79
C LEU A 367 19.57 -17.40 -27.52
N ALA A 368 19.10 -18.65 -27.54
CA ALA A 368 17.70 -18.95 -27.25
C ALA A 368 17.43 -18.75 -25.76
N ASP A 369 18.29 -19.29 -24.89
CA ASP A 369 18.19 -19.07 -23.45
C ASP A 369 18.45 -17.59 -23.08
N ALA A 370 19.40 -16.94 -23.76
CA ALA A 370 19.64 -15.51 -23.61
C ALA A 370 18.39 -14.67 -23.92
N THR A 371 17.71 -15.00 -25.04
CA THR A 371 16.48 -14.31 -25.44
C THR A 371 15.39 -14.49 -24.40
N LYS A 372 15.21 -15.72 -23.88
CA LYS A 372 14.24 -15.99 -22.82
C LYS A 372 14.55 -15.17 -21.56
N MET A 373 15.79 -15.23 -21.06
CA MET A 373 16.22 -14.52 -19.86
C MET A 373 16.14 -12.99 -20.00
N ALA A 374 16.35 -12.43 -21.19
CA ALA A 374 16.31 -10.98 -21.41
C ALA A 374 14.89 -10.41 -21.68
N THR A 375 13.93 -11.26 -22.04
CA THR A 375 12.62 -10.80 -22.57
C THR A 375 11.38 -11.41 -21.92
N ASP A 376 11.45 -12.56 -21.27
CA ASP A 376 10.29 -13.20 -20.64
C ASP A 376 10.38 -13.09 -19.10
N PRO A 377 9.48 -12.36 -18.40
CA PRO A 377 8.16 -11.93 -18.85
C PRO A 377 8.01 -10.44 -19.17
N LEU A 378 9.08 -9.62 -19.05
CA LEU A 378 8.98 -8.16 -19.20
C LEU A 378 8.53 -7.71 -20.61
N GLY A 379 8.83 -8.50 -21.64
CA GLY A 379 8.52 -8.23 -23.03
C GLY A 379 9.77 -7.97 -23.89
N PRO A 380 9.61 -7.57 -25.16
CA PRO A 380 10.71 -7.43 -26.11
C PRO A 380 11.84 -6.53 -25.60
N ALA A 381 13.08 -6.88 -25.94
CA ALA A 381 14.26 -6.08 -25.64
C ALA A 381 14.24 -4.76 -26.44
N PRO A 382 14.92 -3.70 -25.95
CA PRO A 382 15.14 -2.48 -26.73
C PRO A 382 15.79 -2.79 -28.09
N LYS A 383 15.48 -1.97 -29.10
CA LYS A 383 16.11 -2.08 -30.42
C LYS A 383 17.63 -1.93 -30.26
N ASP A 384 18.38 -2.76 -30.98
CA ASP A 384 19.84 -2.77 -31.03
C ASP A 384 20.56 -3.15 -29.72
N ALA A 385 19.84 -3.63 -28.71
CA ALA A 385 20.46 -4.12 -27.48
C ALA A 385 21.14 -5.49 -27.69
N ASP A 386 22.30 -5.70 -27.08
CA ASP A 386 22.92 -7.02 -26.98
C ASP A 386 22.10 -7.90 -26.03
N ILE A 387 21.40 -8.89 -26.59
CA ILE A 387 20.52 -9.80 -25.86
C ILE A 387 21.29 -10.63 -24.83
N ALA A 388 22.49 -11.09 -25.17
CA ALA A 388 23.31 -11.88 -24.25
C ALA A 388 23.82 -11.02 -23.09
N GLU A 389 24.16 -9.76 -23.36
CA GLU A 389 24.51 -8.79 -22.31
C GLU A 389 23.34 -8.50 -21.37
N LEU A 390 22.13 -8.28 -21.91
CA LEU A 390 20.93 -8.06 -21.08
C LEU A 390 20.60 -9.29 -20.22
N ALA A 391 20.73 -10.50 -20.77
CA ALA A 391 20.51 -11.74 -20.03
C ALA A 391 21.52 -11.89 -18.89
N ALA A 392 22.81 -11.66 -19.15
CA ALA A 392 23.85 -11.71 -18.12
C ALA A 392 23.58 -10.69 -16.99
N TRP A 393 23.24 -9.44 -17.33
CA TRP A 393 22.90 -8.43 -16.32
C TRP A 393 21.61 -8.74 -15.56
N THR A 394 20.65 -9.44 -16.18
CA THR A 394 19.44 -9.92 -15.49
C THR A 394 19.83 -10.91 -14.38
N THR A 395 20.76 -11.82 -14.65
CA THR A 395 21.29 -12.75 -13.64
C THR A 395 22.02 -12.01 -12.51
N ILE A 396 22.85 -11.00 -12.83
CA ILE A 396 23.52 -10.19 -11.81
C ILE A 396 22.52 -9.41 -10.95
N ALA A 397 21.51 -8.80 -11.57
CA ALA A 397 20.44 -8.10 -10.86
C ALA A 397 19.67 -9.05 -9.94
N ASN A 398 19.33 -10.25 -10.41
CA ASN A 398 18.67 -11.30 -9.63
C ASN A 398 19.47 -11.68 -8.37
N VAL A 399 20.79 -11.82 -8.48
CA VAL A 399 21.66 -12.09 -7.32
C VAL A 399 21.60 -10.94 -6.31
N VAL A 400 21.83 -9.70 -6.76
CA VAL A 400 21.90 -8.53 -5.86
C VAL A 400 20.55 -8.22 -5.22
N MET A 401 19.45 -8.33 -5.98
CA MET A 401 18.09 -8.12 -5.49
C MET A 401 17.58 -9.30 -4.64
N ASN A 402 18.33 -10.39 -4.53
CA ASN A 402 18.05 -11.50 -3.63
C ASN A 402 18.97 -11.53 -2.39
N LEU A 403 19.90 -10.58 -2.25
CA LEU A 403 20.71 -10.47 -1.05
C LEU A 403 19.82 -10.16 0.17
N ASP A 404 20.19 -10.71 1.32
CA ASP A 404 19.52 -10.40 2.60
C ASP A 404 19.47 -8.89 2.84
N GLU A 405 20.54 -8.19 2.48
CA GLU A 405 20.64 -6.74 2.49
C GLU A 405 19.53 -6.03 1.68
N PHE A 406 19.14 -6.54 0.52
CA PHE A 406 18.04 -5.96 -0.26
C PHE A 406 16.68 -6.33 0.32
N LEU A 407 16.56 -7.57 0.83
CA LEU A 407 15.30 -8.12 1.32
C LEU A 407 15.00 -7.74 2.78
N MET A 408 15.88 -7.02 3.46
CA MET A 408 15.69 -6.52 4.82
C MET A 408 15.60 -5.00 4.83
N ARG A 409 14.71 -4.45 5.66
CA ARG A 409 14.79 -3.03 6.06
C ARG A 409 16.02 -2.84 6.95
N ARG A 410 16.68 -1.68 6.83
CA ARG A 410 17.89 -1.36 7.56
C ARG A 410 18.12 0.15 7.67
#